data_AF-A0A0P1EE39-F1
#
_entry.id   AF-A0A0P1EE39-F1
#
_cell.length_a   1.000
_cell.length_b   1.000
_cell.length_c   1.000
_cell.angle_alpha   90.00
_cell.angle_beta   90.00
_cell.angle_gamma   90.00
#
_symmetry.space_group_name_H-M   'P 1'
#
loop_
_entity.id
_entity.type
_entity.pdbx_description
1 polymer ?
#
loop_
_entity_poly.entity_id
_entity_poly.type
_entity_poly.pdbx_seq_one_letter_code
_entity_poly.pdbx_strand_id
1 'polypeptide(L)'
;MTEKQFTPTPDQSTAFREALGCFGTGVTVITTNTDQGPRAITVNSFASVSLDPPLVLWCLAKDSNRFDDFNTSRHYSIHVMGQDQQEQALRFARDGKDFSHAEWAHDPARRPQLSGCLARFDCQVHAQHDAGDHLIIVGEVQKVMYRTGKGLIFKRGQFGGFADLI
;
A
#
# COMPACT_ATOMS: atom_id res chain seq x y z
N MET A 1 1.96 13.79 -29.96
CA MET A 1 2.48 13.58 -28.59
C MET A 1 3.99 13.69 -28.68
N THR A 2 4.65 14.45 -27.80
CA THR A 2 6.10 14.65 -27.88
C THR A 2 6.77 13.80 -26.80
N GLU A 3 7.70 12.94 -27.21
CA GLU A 3 8.53 12.18 -26.29
C GLU A 3 9.48 13.13 -25.54
N LYS A 4 9.64 12.93 -24.24
CA LYS A 4 10.57 13.66 -23.39
C LYS A 4 11.63 12.69 -22.89
N GLN A 5 12.89 13.05 -23.01
CA GLN A 5 14.03 12.30 -22.47
C GLN A 5 14.86 13.21 -21.57
N PHE A 6 15.22 12.73 -20.38
CA PHE A 6 16.06 13.45 -19.42
C PHE A 6 16.74 12.44 -18.49
N THR A 7 17.85 12.85 -17.88
CA THR A 7 18.49 12.11 -16.78
C THR A 7 17.89 12.58 -15.45
N PRO A 8 17.40 11.70 -14.57
CA PRO A 8 16.85 12.12 -13.28
C PRO A 8 17.91 12.79 -12.39
N THR A 9 17.67 14.05 -12.05
CA THR A 9 18.44 14.87 -11.09
C THR A 9 17.46 15.54 -10.11
N PRO A 10 17.92 16.08 -8.96
CA PRO A 10 17.02 16.70 -7.98
C PRO A 10 16.14 17.84 -8.55
N ASP A 11 16.66 18.65 -9.48
CA ASP A 11 15.92 19.70 -10.19
C ASP A 11 14.86 19.14 -11.17
N GLN A 12 14.98 17.88 -11.59
CA GLN A 12 14.01 17.18 -12.43
C GLN A 12 13.04 16.29 -11.65
N SER A 13 12.96 16.43 -10.31
CA SER A 13 12.13 15.55 -9.46
C SER A 13 10.64 15.52 -9.84
N THR A 14 10.09 16.64 -10.31
CA THR A 14 8.70 16.69 -10.81
C THR A 14 8.53 15.87 -12.08
N ALA A 15 9.41 16.06 -13.08
CA ALA A 15 9.37 15.27 -14.32
C ALA A 15 9.58 13.77 -14.07
N PHE A 16 10.45 13.42 -13.11
CA PHE A 16 10.65 12.03 -12.71
C PHE A 16 9.39 11.43 -12.06
N ARG A 17 8.75 12.15 -11.13
CA ARG A 17 7.46 11.72 -10.53
C ARG A 17 6.35 11.58 -11.58
N GLU A 18 6.27 12.49 -12.55
CA GLU A 18 5.32 12.39 -13.67
C GLU A 18 5.57 11.15 -14.53
N ALA A 19 6.83 10.83 -14.83
CA ALA A 19 7.21 9.64 -15.57
C ALA A 19 6.83 8.35 -14.82
N LEU A 20 7.13 8.27 -13.51
CA LEU A 20 6.72 7.14 -12.65
C LEU A 20 5.20 6.98 -12.63
N GLY A 21 4.45 8.08 -12.57
CA GLY A 21 2.99 8.08 -12.59
C GLY A 21 2.36 7.58 -13.90
N CYS A 22 3.14 7.32 -14.95
CA CYS A 22 2.65 6.66 -16.16
C CYS A 22 2.26 5.19 -15.91
N PHE A 23 2.91 4.53 -14.94
CA PHE A 23 2.54 3.19 -14.48
C PHE A 23 1.32 3.30 -13.57
N GLY A 24 0.17 2.80 -14.05
CA GLY A 24 -1.06 2.76 -13.26
C GLY A 24 -1.00 1.61 -12.26
N THR A 25 -1.37 1.87 -11.02
CA THR A 25 -1.31 0.89 -9.93
C THR A 25 -2.69 0.71 -9.31
N GLY A 26 -2.89 -0.42 -8.63
CA GLY A 26 -3.91 -0.48 -7.59
C GLY A 26 -3.54 0.43 -6.41
N VAL A 27 -4.49 0.61 -5.50
CA VAL A 27 -4.26 1.30 -4.23
C VAL A 27 -4.39 0.29 -3.10
N THR A 28 -3.47 0.33 -2.15
CA THR A 28 -3.51 -0.51 -0.96
C THR A 28 -3.46 0.31 0.31
N VAL A 29 -4.09 -0.20 1.37
CA VAL A 29 -3.90 0.29 2.74
C VAL A 29 -3.21 -0.81 3.55
N ILE A 30 -2.07 -0.47 4.13
CA ILE A 30 -1.30 -1.39 4.97
C ILE A 30 -1.53 -1.01 6.42
N THR A 31 -1.82 -2.00 7.25
CA THR A 31 -2.08 -1.79 8.66
C THR A 31 -1.13 -2.61 9.53
N THR A 32 -0.81 -2.06 10.69
CA THR A 32 -0.07 -2.74 11.75
C THR A 32 -0.62 -2.31 13.09
N ASN A 33 -0.38 -3.09 14.14
CA ASN A 33 -0.67 -2.66 15.50
C ASN A 33 0.62 -2.20 16.19
N THR A 34 0.53 -1.12 16.95
CA THR A 34 1.63 -0.63 17.79
C THR A 34 1.17 -0.53 19.25
N ASP A 35 2.07 -0.17 20.16
CA ASP A 35 1.75 0.03 21.57
C ASP A 35 0.76 1.19 21.78
N GLN A 36 0.65 2.10 20.80
CA GLN A 36 -0.26 3.24 20.81
C GLN A 36 -1.56 2.97 20.03
N GLY A 37 -1.81 1.72 19.65
CA GLY A 37 -2.99 1.28 18.91
C GLY A 37 -2.73 1.01 17.43
N PRO A 38 -3.80 0.85 16.63
CA PRO A 38 -3.67 0.52 15.22
C PRO A 38 -3.07 1.68 14.41
N ARG A 39 -2.35 1.32 13.36
CA ARG A 39 -1.71 2.23 12.41
C ARG A 39 -2.01 1.79 10.98
N ALA A 40 -2.23 2.76 10.11
CA ALA A 40 -2.47 2.57 8.69
C ALA A 40 -1.60 3.48 7.83
N ILE A 41 -1.24 3.00 6.64
CA ILE A 41 -0.58 3.76 5.59
C ILE A 41 -1.14 3.37 4.22
N THR A 42 -1.52 4.36 3.42
CA THR A 42 -1.93 4.13 2.03
C THR A 42 -0.71 4.10 1.14
N VAL A 43 -0.55 3.03 0.37
CA VAL A 43 0.58 2.87 -0.55
C VAL A 43 0.11 2.31 -1.89
N ASN A 44 0.86 2.64 -2.93
CA ASN A 44 0.66 2.11 -4.26
C ASN A 44 1.93 1.45 -4.85
N SER A 45 2.92 1.21 -3.99
CA SER A 45 4.19 0.52 -4.28
C SER A 45 4.11 -1.01 -4.11
N PHE A 46 2.92 -1.56 -3.88
CA PHE A 46 2.69 -2.99 -3.69
C PHE A 46 3.02 -3.79 -4.96
N ALA A 47 3.65 -4.96 -4.80
CA ALA A 47 3.81 -5.95 -5.85
C ALA A 47 3.76 -7.38 -5.29
N SER A 48 3.26 -8.32 -6.11
CA SER A 48 3.44 -9.76 -5.88
C SER A 48 4.86 -10.16 -6.29
N VAL A 49 5.48 -11.07 -5.52
CA VAL A 49 6.89 -11.46 -5.70
C VAL A 49 7.04 -12.95 -5.98
N SER A 50 6.45 -13.81 -5.15
CA SER A 50 6.63 -15.26 -5.24
C SER A 50 5.34 -15.99 -4.89
N LEU A 51 5.12 -17.15 -5.51
CA LEU A 51 4.03 -18.05 -5.16
C LEU A 51 4.44 -19.10 -4.10
N ASP A 52 5.69 -19.56 -4.12
CA ASP A 52 6.23 -20.52 -3.16
C ASP A 52 7.69 -20.19 -2.80
N PRO A 53 7.98 -19.70 -1.57
CA PRO A 53 7.00 -19.30 -0.55
C PRO A 53 6.14 -18.11 -1.03
N PRO A 54 4.93 -17.89 -0.48
CA PRO A 54 4.03 -16.84 -0.93
C PRO A 54 4.52 -15.46 -0.45
N LEU A 55 5.18 -14.71 -1.34
CA LEU A 55 5.80 -13.43 -1.01
C LEU A 55 5.15 -12.26 -1.77
N VAL A 56 5.03 -11.14 -1.06
CA VAL A 56 4.65 -9.83 -1.58
C VAL A 56 5.63 -8.76 -1.07
N LEU A 57 5.69 -7.61 -1.72
CA LEU A 57 6.48 -6.47 -1.25
C LEU A 57 5.70 -5.16 -1.30
N TRP A 58 6.21 -4.17 -0.57
CA TRP A 58 5.83 -2.76 -0.66
C TRP A 58 6.99 -1.89 -0.17
N CYS A 59 6.94 -0.59 -0.48
CA CYS A 59 7.99 0.36 -0.09
C CYS A 59 7.48 1.38 0.94
N LEU A 60 8.21 1.52 2.05
CA LEU A 60 7.97 2.48 3.12
C LEU A 60 8.91 3.68 3.00
N ALA A 61 8.37 4.89 2.85
CA ALA A 61 9.17 6.11 2.79
C ALA A 61 9.85 6.39 4.14
N LYS A 62 11.14 6.70 4.13
CA LYS A 62 11.94 6.95 5.35
C LYS A 62 11.59 8.26 6.05
N ASP A 63 11.03 9.22 5.31
CA ASP A 63 10.55 10.50 5.83
C ASP A 63 9.09 10.44 6.34
N SER A 64 8.45 9.26 6.24
CA SER A 64 7.09 9.07 6.73
C SER A 64 7.03 9.26 8.25
N ASN A 65 6.06 10.01 8.73
CA ASN A 65 5.72 10.09 10.15
C ASN A 65 5.21 8.75 10.76
N ARG A 66 5.06 7.72 9.92
CA ARG A 66 4.69 6.34 10.29
C ARG A 66 5.87 5.37 10.10
N PHE A 67 7.08 5.87 9.80
CA PHE A 67 8.22 5.01 9.50
C PHE A 67 8.49 4.00 10.63
N ASP A 68 8.64 4.47 11.87
CA ASP A 68 8.95 3.60 13.00
C ASP A 68 7.82 2.59 13.30
N ASP A 69 6.56 2.99 13.12
CA ASP A 69 5.39 2.13 13.34
C ASP A 69 5.43 0.87 12.44
N PHE A 70 5.90 1.00 11.20
CA PHE A 70 5.97 -0.11 10.24
C PHE A 70 7.35 -0.76 10.17
N ASN A 71 8.43 -0.01 10.33
CA ASN A 71 9.80 -0.51 10.31
C ASN A 71 10.05 -1.51 11.45
N THR A 72 9.49 -1.24 12.63
CA THR A 72 9.66 -2.10 13.82
C THR A 72 8.62 -3.22 13.93
N SER A 73 7.56 -3.17 13.11
CA SER A 73 6.51 -4.18 13.13
C SER A 73 6.98 -5.50 12.50
N ARG A 74 6.58 -6.62 13.10
CA ARG A 74 6.80 -7.96 12.55
C ARG A 74 5.62 -8.50 11.76
N HIS A 75 4.43 -7.92 11.93
CA HIS A 75 3.18 -8.41 11.36
C HIS A 75 2.33 -7.26 10.87
N TYR A 76 1.80 -7.39 9.66
CA TYR A 76 0.97 -6.35 9.04
C TYR A 76 -0.05 -6.98 8.10
N SER A 77 -1.07 -6.22 7.72
CA SER A 77 -2.06 -6.65 6.73
C SER A 77 -2.09 -5.66 5.56
N ILE A 78 -2.00 -6.15 4.33
CA ILE A 78 -2.13 -5.34 3.10
C ILE A 78 -3.55 -5.49 2.58
N HIS A 79 -4.28 -4.39 2.39
CA HIS A 79 -5.65 -4.36 1.90
C HIS A 79 -5.69 -3.75 0.50
N VAL A 80 -6.09 -4.50 -0.52
CA VAL A 80 -6.31 -4.01 -1.88
C VAL A 80 -7.68 -3.33 -1.95
N MET A 81 -7.69 -2.03 -2.25
CA MET A 81 -8.89 -1.20 -2.09
C MET A 81 -9.82 -1.29 -3.31
N GLY A 82 -11.12 -1.35 -3.04
CA GLY A 82 -12.17 -1.22 -4.06
C GLY A 82 -12.35 0.23 -4.50
N GLN A 83 -12.89 0.44 -5.70
CA GLN A 83 -13.17 1.77 -6.27
C GLN A 83 -14.09 2.60 -5.36
N ASP A 84 -15.02 1.95 -4.67
CA ASP A 84 -15.92 2.51 -3.66
C ASP A 84 -15.20 2.97 -2.38
N GLN A 85 -13.96 2.56 -2.17
CA GLN A 85 -13.17 2.86 -0.97
C GLN A 85 -12.14 3.98 -1.17
N GLN A 86 -12.29 4.82 -2.21
CA GLN A 86 -11.40 5.95 -2.46
C GLN A 86 -11.28 6.89 -1.25
N GLU A 87 -12.40 7.22 -0.61
CA GLU A 87 -12.40 8.12 0.55
C GLU A 87 -11.63 7.51 1.73
N GLN A 88 -11.84 6.22 2.02
CA GLN A 88 -11.16 5.50 3.09
C GLN A 88 -9.63 5.47 2.84
N ALA A 89 -9.19 5.18 1.61
CA ALA A 89 -7.77 5.21 1.27
C ALA A 89 -7.16 6.62 1.41
N LEU A 90 -7.91 7.67 1.05
CA LEU A 90 -7.45 9.06 1.22
C LEU A 90 -7.35 9.47 2.69
N ARG A 91 -8.30 9.03 3.53
CA ARG A 91 -8.27 9.31 4.96
C ARG A 91 -7.06 8.69 5.63
N PHE A 92 -6.75 7.41 5.37
CA PHE A 92 -5.55 6.77 5.91
C PHE A 92 -4.22 7.36 5.39
N ALA A 93 -4.21 7.88 4.15
CA ALA A 93 -3.07 8.62 3.63
C ALA A 93 -2.81 9.91 4.44
N ARG A 94 -3.89 10.63 4.80
CA ARG A 94 -3.81 11.88 5.60
C ARG A 94 -3.50 11.59 7.06
N ASP A 95 -4.32 10.77 7.71
CA ASP A 95 -4.18 10.39 9.11
C ASP A 95 -4.29 8.86 9.26
N GLY A 96 -3.14 8.24 9.56
CA GLY A 96 -3.02 6.79 9.72
C GLY A 96 -3.43 6.29 11.11
N LYS A 97 -3.89 7.17 11.99
CA LYS A 97 -4.30 6.85 13.36
C LYS A 97 -5.83 6.84 13.52
N ASP A 98 -6.53 7.58 12.67
CA ASP A 98 -7.99 7.63 12.68
C ASP A 98 -8.57 6.37 12.03
N PHE A 99 -9.01 5.41 12.85
CA PHE A 99 -9.77 4.24 12.40
C PHE A 99 -11.29 4.41 12.59
N SER A 100 -11.76 5.58 13.06
CA SER A 100 -13.18 5.80 13.37
C SER A 100 -14.09 5.78 12.13
N HIS A 101 -13.51 5.99 10.95
CA HIS A 101 -14.22 6.03 9.67
C HIS A 101 -14.22 4.68 8.93
N ALA A 102 -13.68 3.60 9.52
CA ALA A 102 -13.59 2.29 8.89
C ALA A 102 -14.18 1.20 9.79
N GLU A 103 -14.79 0.19 9.17
CA GLU A 103 -15.08 -1.06 9.87
C GLU A 103 -13.82 -1.94 9.87
N TRP A 104 -13.45 -2.44 11.04
CA TRP A 104 -12.24 -3.25 11.19
C TRP A 104 -12.29 -4.16 12.42
N ALA A 105 -11.46 -5.20 12.41
CA ALA A 105 -11.27 -6.14 13.52
C ALA A 105 -9.78 -6.44 13.72
N HIS A 106 -9.43 -7.21 14.75
CA HIS A 106 -8.08 -7.77 14.90
C HIS A 106 -8.09 -9.28 14.66
N ASP A 107 -7.01 -9.79 14.08
CA ASP A 107 -6.75 -11.23 14.07
C ASP A 107 -6.04 -11.70 15.35
N PRO A 108 -5.78 -13.01 15.52
CA PRO A 108 -5.06 -13.53 16.68
C PRO A 108 -3.63 -12.95 16.85
N ALA A 109 -2.99 -12.51 15.76
CA ALA A 109 -1.70 -11.83 15.79
C ALA A 109 -1.83 -10.30 16.04
N ARG A 110 -3.04 -9.83 16.37
CA ARG A 110 -3.43 -8.43 16.60
C ARG A 110 -3.23 -7.52 15.39
N ARG A 111 -3.11 -8.05 14.17
CA ARG A 111 -3.10 -7.23 12.95
C ARG A 111 -4.47 -6.57 12.77
N PRO A 112 -4.57 -5.24 12.59
CA PRO A 112 -5.83 -4.58 12.27
C PRO A 112 -6.26 -4.98 10.86
N GLN A 113 -7.50 -5.43 10.69
CA GLN A 113 -8.04 -5.96 9.44
C GLN A 113 -9.23 -5.12 9.02
N LEU A 114 -9.09 -4.36 7.94
CA LEU A 114 -10.15 -3.56 7.37
C LEU A 114 -11.18 -4.47 6.66
N SER A 115 -12.46 -4.16 6.84
CA SER A 115 -13.56 -4.80 6.13
C SER A 115 -13.72 -4.24 4.71
N GLY A 116 -14.30 -5.03 3.82
CA GLY A 116 -14.72 -4.57 2.50
C GLY A 116 -13.61 -4.34 1.46
N CYS A 117 -12.34 -4.63 1.75
CA CYS A 117 -11.32 -4.60 0.70
C CYS A 117 -11.53 -5.74 -0.33
N LEU A 118 -10.98 -5.58 -1.53
CA LEU A 118 -11.04 -6.62 -2.58
C LEU A 118 -10.17 -7.82 -2.26
N ALA A 119 -9.01 -7.57 -1.65
CA ALA A 119 -8.12 -8.61 -1.15
C ALA A 119 -7.42 -8.14 0.11
N ARG A 120 -7.02 -9.07 0.96
CA ARG A 120 -6.21 -8.82 2.15
C ARG A 120 -5.17 -9.91 2.26
N PHE A 121 -3.93 -9.49 2.48
CA PHE A 121 -2.79 -10.37 2.72
C PHE A 121 -2.29 -10.11 4.14
N ASP A 122 -2.54 -11.06 5.04
CA ASP A 122 -2.03 -11.03 6.40
C ASP A 122 -0.60 -11.56 6.38
N CYS A 123 0.37 -10.68 6.62
CA CYS A 123 1.78 -10.94 6.39
C CYS A 123 2.58 -11.00 7.69
N GLN A 124 3.69 -11.74 7.64
CA GLN A 124 4.83 -11.60 8.54
C GLN A 124 5.99 -11.00 7.75
N VAL A 125 6.78 -10.11 8.36
CA VAL A 125 7.99 -9.57 7.72
C VAL A 125 8.96 -10.71 7.44
N HIS A 126 9.30 -10.87 6.17
CA HIS A 126 10.26 -11.86 5.67
C HIS A 126 11.65 -11.23 5.49
N ALA A 127 11.72 -10.04 4.89
CA ALA A 127 12.97 -9.31 4.71
C ALA A 127 12.75 -7.79 4.61
N GLN A 128 13.79 -7.02 4.89
CA GLN A 128 13.83 -5.57 4.75
C GLN A 128 15.13 -5.16 4.04
N HIS A 129 15.03 -4.26 3.05
CA HIS A 129 16.19 -3.80 2.27
C HIS A 129 16.17 -2.28 2.06
N ASP A 130 17.30 -1.62 2.30
CA ASP A 130 17.47 -0.21 1.97
C ASP A 130 17.39 0.02 0.46
N ALA A 131 16.58 1.00 0.04
CA ALA A 131 16.39 1.36 -1.36
C ALA A 131 16.27 2.88 -1.52
N GLY A 132 17.36 3.60 -1.23
CA GLY A 132 17.41 5.06 -1.31
C GLY A 132 16.61 5.71 -0.18
N ASP A 133 15.62 6.53 -0.55
CA ASP A 133 14.70 7.22 0.36
C ASP A 133 13.56 6.32 0.88
N HIS A 134 13.50 5.06 0.45
CA HIS A 134 12.55 4.07 0.92
C HIS A 134 13.24 2.83 1.52
N LEU A 135 12.48 2.10 2.31
CA LEU A 135 12.75 0.72 2.73
C LEU A 135 11.83 -0.22 1.96
N ILE A 136 12.39 -1.24 1.29
CA ILE A 136 11.60 -2.33 0.72
C ILE A 136 11.28 -3.31 1.85
N ILE A 137 10.00 -3.59 2.04
CA ILE A 137 9.52 -4.58 3.01
C ILE A 137 8.94 -5.76 2.23
N VAL A 138 9.55 -6.92 2.38
CA VAL A 138 9.07 -8.20 1.84
C VAL A 138 8.32 -8.92 2.93
N GLY A 139 7.09 -9.34 2.63
CA GLY A 139 6.22 -10.08 3.55
C GLY A 139 5.91 -11.46 3.03
N GLU A 140 5.98 -12.44 3.94
CA GLU A 140 5.44 -13.77 3.72
C GLU A 140 3.97 -13.80 4.10
N VAL A 141 3.13 -14.22 3.17
CA VAL A 141 1.67 -14.21 3.31
C VAL A 141 1.24 -15.45 4.10
N GLN A 142 0.68 -15.23 5.28
CA GLN A 142 0.21 -16.29 6.18
C GLN A 142 -1.28 -16.59 5.99
N LYS A 143 -2.08 -15.60 5.56
CA LYS A 143 -3.51 -15.75 5.31
C LYS A 143 -3.98 -14.77 4.25
N VAL A 144 -4.95 -15.20 3.45
CA VAL A 144 -5.56 -14.41 2.38
C VAL A 144 -7.07 -14.40 2.52
N MET A 145 -7.69 -13.25 2.23
CA MET A 145 -9.06 -13.21 1.74
C MET A 145 -9.10 -12.49 0.39
N TYR A 146 -10.09 -12.81 -0.44
CA TYR A 146 -10.42 -12.01 -1.61
C TYR A 146 -11.92 -12.00 -1.89
N ARG A 147 -12.39 -11.01 -2.65
CA ARG A 147 -13.74 -10.89 -3.21
C ARG A 147 -13.68 -10.24 -4.59
N THR A 148 -14.74 -10.40 -5.38
CA THR A 148 -14.89 -9.71 -6.66
C THR A 148 -15.31 -8.25 -6.48
N GLY A 149 -14.90 -7.38 -7.40
CA GLY A 149 -15.31 -5.97 -7.44
C GLY A 149 -14.37 -5.13 -8.30
N LYS A 150 -14.69 -3.84 -8.50
CA LYS A 150 -13.83 -2.92 -9.25
C LYS A 150 -12.72 -2.39 -8.36
N GLY A 151 -11.47 -2.53 -8.80
CA GLY A 151 -10.31 -2.01 -8.08
C GLY A 151 -10.18 -0.50 -8.16
N LEU A 152 -9.75 0.13 -7.07
CA LEU A 152 -9.32 1.53 -7.09
C LEU A 152 -7.97 1.62 -7.81
N ILE A 153 -7.93 2.43 -8.87
CA ILE A 153 -6.73 2.66 -9.66
C ILE A 153 -6.18 4.05 -9.35
N PHE A 154 -4.85 4.15 -9.27
CA PHE A 154 -4.13 5.41 -9.19
C PHE A 154 -3.16 5.54 -10.38
N LYS A 155 -3.26 6.63 -11.12
CA LYS A 155 -2.40 6.91 -12.28
C LYS A 155 -2.25 8.41 -12.45
N ARG A 156 -1.02 8.89 -12.67
CA ARG A 156 -0.71 10.33 -12.86
C ARG A 156 -1.37 11.27 -11.85
N GLY A 157 -1.36 10.90 -10.56
CA GLY A 157 -1.94 11.73 -9.51
C GLY A 157 -3.47 11.71 -9.43
N GLN A 158 -4.13 10.86 -10.21
CA GLN A 158 -5.59 10.78 -10.29
C GLN A 158 -6.08 9.39 -9.86
N PHE A 159 -7.21 9.37 -9.16
CA PHE A 159 -7.95 8.16 -8.86
C PHE A 159 -8.91 7.83 -10.00
N GLY A 160 -9.15 6.54 -10.22
CA GLY A 160 -10.10 6.03 -11.19
C GLY A 160 -10.51 4.60 -10.89
N GLY A 161 -11.23 3.99 -11.82
CA GLY A 161 -11.65 2.59 -11.78
C GLY A 161 -11.17 1.83 -13.00
N PHE A 162 -11.27 0.50 -12.93
CA PHE A 162 -11.07 -0.36 -14.10
C PHE A 162 -12.33 -0.32 -14.98
N ALA A 163 -12.16 -0.26 -16.30
CA ALA A 163 -13.27 -0.41 -17.23
C ALA A 163 -13.79 -1.86 -17.18
N ASP A 164 -15.10 -2.06 -17.34
CA ASP A 164 -15.63 -3.42 -17.48
C ASP A 164 -15.02 -4.09 -18.72
N LEU A 165 -14.87 -5.42 -18.67
CA LEU A 165 -14.47 -6.19 -19.84
C LEU A 165 -15.43 -5.87 -21.00
N ILE A 166 -14.86 -5.42 -22.12
CA ILE A 166 -15.56 -5.28 -23.40
C ILE A 166 -15.77 -6.66 -23.99
#